data_AF-A0A844MRR3-F1
#
_entry.id   AF-A0A844MRR3-F1
#
_cell.length_a   1.000
_cell.length_b   1.000
_cell.length_c   1.000
_cell.angle_alpha   90.00
_cell.angle_beta   90.00
_cell.angle_gamma   90.00
#
_symmetry.space_group_name_H-M   'P 1'
#
loop_
_entity.id
_entity.type
_entity.pdbx_description
1 polymer ?
#
loop_
_entity_poly.entity_id
_entity_poly.type
_entity_poly.pdbx_seq_one_letter_code
_entity_poly.pdbx_strand_id
1 'polypeptide(L)'
;MSRQLKSTDELENTYINDRVAYLLPKFEALAPYKLNQRKKGVGNIPGWERLAAQEARLLKLTYPDDKPENEKEYGTCLRQITALKKALKDAAKTELKDPALVNPVITIATHFGNAVSYLFSEYKERQNVRYREKVTSRRQKENRIQIDLTNSLQFAHNILTEVVEGKEPNWIDVSCSIALATGRRMGEVHCSATFEHSDEYEIAFRGQLKGKDRKVKIGAKSIPLKKATFYIPTLLPAHLVCAGLDYLEGKGKRFSKDEDPERVNRTWSKVLNLAVKDWDIFPEQDRTYHKFRAAYLRACIVNDSSVDPYDFTDYAKEILGDDDESTINAYKRYEIKPGTITKI
;
A
#
# COMPACT_ATOMS: atom_id res chain seq x y z
N MET A 1 14.49 14.27 -33.82
CA MET A 1 15.18 13.42 -32.83
C MET A 1 14.18 13.05 -31.75
N SER A 2 13.76 11.78 -31.73
CA SER A 2 12.82 11.25 -30.73
C SER A 2 13.47 11.34 -29.35
N ARG A 3 12.84 12.05 -28.40
CA ARG A 3 13.27 12.03 -26.98
C ARG A 3 13.04 10.60 -26.46
N GLN A 4 14.11 9.82 -26.36
CA GLN A 4 14.08 8.59 -25.60
C GLN A 4 13.69 8.93 -24.15
N LEU A 5 12.53 8.44 -23.73
CA LEU A 5 12.10 8.49 -22.34
C LEU A 5 13.08 7.62 -21.53
N LYS A 6 13.78 8.25 -20.58
CA LYS A 6 14.63 7.57 -19.61
C LYS A 6 13.87 6.42 -18.94
N SER A 7 14.58 5.35 -18.61
CA SER A 7 13.99 4.20 -17.92
C SER A 7 13.47 4.64 -16.53
N THR A 8 12.52 3.90 -15.95
CA THR A 8 11.86 4.33 -14.70
C THR A 8 12.85 4.42 -13.52
N ASP A 9 13.97 3.69 -13.61
CA ASP A 9 15.07 3.71 -12.65
C ASP A 9 16.02 4.92 -12.84
N GLU A 10 15.94 5.61 -13.98
CA GLU A 10 16.71 6.82 -14.33
C GLU A 10 15.93 8.13 -14.13
N LEU A 11 14.67 8.03 -13.66
CA LEU A 11 13.84 9.19 -13.32
C LEU A 11 14.28 9.74 -11.95
N GLU A 12 15.32 10.56 -11.96
CA GLU A 12 15.75 11.28 -10.77
C GLU A 12 14.72 12.35 -10.39
N ASN A 13 14.29 12.35 -9.13
CA ASN A 13 13.55 13.47 -8.57
C ASN A 13 14.54 14.60 -8.28
N THR A 14 14.90 15.34 -9.33
CA THR A 14 15.92 16.41 -9.30
C THR A 14 15.65 17.43 -8.20
N TYR A 15 14.38 17.78 -7.97
CA TYR A 15 13.98 18.63 -6.85
C TYR A 15 14.50 18.08 -5.52
N ILE A 16 14.19 16.82 -5.21
CA ILE A 16 14.58 16.20 -3.94
C ILE A 16 16.10 16.13 -3.80
N ASN A 17 16.81 15.75 -4.86
CA ASN A 17 18.27 15.67 -4.84
C ASN A 17 18.89 17.05 -4.55
N ASP A 18 18.42 18.11 -5.23
CA ASP A 18 18.88 19.49 -5.02
C ASP A 18 18.59 19.97 -3.60
N ARG A 19 17.41 19.63 -3.07
CA ARG A 19 17.02 20.01 -1.71
C ARG A 19 17.86 19.28 -0.66
N VAL A 20 18.14 17.99 -0.84
CA VAL A 20 19.01 17.21 0.06
C VAL A 20 20.41 17.82 0.07
N ALA A 21 21.00 18.08 -1.10
CA ALA A 21 22.32 18.70 -1.22
C ALA A 21 22.39 20.09 -0.54
N TYR A 22 21.30 20.87 -0.59
CA TYR A 22 21.24 22.17 0.08
C TYR A 22 21.03 22.08 1.60
N LEU A 23 20.21 21.14 2.08
CA LEU A 23 19.76 21.06 3.48
C LEU A 23 20.71 20.25 4.36
N LEU A 24 21.25 19.12 3.86
CA LEU A 24 22.04 18.19 4.65
C LEU A 24 23.27 18.85 5.32
N PRO A 25 24.09 19.66 4.61
CA PRO A 25 25.23 20.34 5.24
C PRO A 25 24.81 21.33 6.34
N LYS A 26 23.63 21.94 6.22
CA LYS A 26 23.11 22.86 7.25
C LYS A 26 22.65 22.09 8.49
N PHE A 27 22.09 20.91 8.30
CA PHE A 27 21.72 20.04 9.43
C PHE A 27 22.94 19.49 10.14
N GLU A 28 23.98 19.10 9.39
CA GLU A 28 25.27 18.70 9.94
C GLU A 28 25.90 19.84 10.74
N ALA A 29 25.91 21.06 10.20
CA ALA A 29 26.42 22.24 10.91
C ALA A 29 25.63 22.56 12.19
N LEU A 30 24.32 22.25 12.24
CA LEU A 30 23.49 22.42 13.43
C LEU A 30 23.64 21.28 14.45
N ALA A 31 24.06 20.10 14.02
CA ALA A 31 24.08 18.88 14.83
C ALA A 31 24.79 19.01 16.20
N PRO A 32 25.93 19.74 16.34
CA PRO A 32 26.60 19.87 17.63
C PRO A 32 25.85 20.70 18.68
N TYR A 33 24.88 21.53 18.27
CA TYR A 33 24.24 22.51 19.16
C TYR A 33 23.06 21.93 19.96
N LYS A 34 22.57 22.68 20.97
CA LYS A 34 21.39 22.26 21.77
C LYS A 34 20.08 22.40 20.97
N LEU A 35 19.01 21.76 21.44
CA LEU A 35 17.72 21.71 20.73
C LEU A 35 17.19 23.09 20.32
N ASN A 36 17.18 24.08 21.22
CA ASN A 36 16.69 25.43 20.91
C ASN A 36 17.54 26.15 19.86
N GLN A 37 18.85 25.90 19.88
CA GLN A 37 19.80 26.43 18.90
C GLN A 37 19.60 25.77 17.53
N ARG A 38 19.42 24.44 17.48
CA ARG A 38 19.06 23.74 16.24
C ARG A 38 17.72 24.25 15.67
N LYS A 39 16.77 24.59 16.55
CA LYS A 39 15.44 25.11 16.20
C LYS A 39 15.49 26.50 15.58
N LYS A 40 16.16 27.45 16.25
CA LYS A 40 16.18 28.87 15.88
C LYS A 40 17.35 29.25 14.97
N GLY A 41 18.47 28.53 15.08
CA GLY A 41 19.73 28.81 14.40
C GLY A 41 20.81 29.27 15.36
N VAL A 42 22.05 29.33 14.86
CA VAL A 42 23.23 29.81 15.60
C VAL A 42 24.08 30.66 14.66
N GLY A 43 24.32 31.92 15.04
CA GLY A 43 25.04 32.87 14.19
C GLY A 43 24.40 32.96 12.79
N ASN A 44 25.17 32.63 11.76
CA ASN A 44 24.72 32.64 10.36
C ASN A 44 24.06 31.32 9.91
N ILE A 45 24.00 30.30 10.78
CA ILE A 45 23.41 29.00 10.45
C ILE A 45 21.90 29.07 10.76
N PRO A 46 21.01 29.01 9.75
CA PRO A 46 19.57 29.09 9.98
C PRO A 46 19.06 27.83 10.66
N GLY A 47 18.23 27.99 11.70
CA GLY A 47 17.56 26.85 12.34
C GLY A 47 16.51 26.19 11.45
N TRP A 48 16.08 24.99 11.83
CA TRP A 48 15.15 24.21 11.01
C TRP A 48 13.80 24.89 10.80
N GLU A 49 13.33 25.78 11.70
CA GLU A 49 12.05 26.49 11.51
C GLU A 49 12.12 27.46 10.33
N ARG A 50 13.23 28.20 10.23
CA ARG A 50 13.46 29.14 9.12
C ARG A 50 13.64 28.40 7.80
N LEU A 51 14.40 27.30 7.84
CA LEU A 51 14.55 26.42 6.68
C LEU A 51 13.20 25.84 6.25
N ALA A 52 12.36 25.42 7.18
CA ALA A 52 11.03 24.87 6.87
C ALA A 52 10.11 25.91 6.22
N ALA A 53 10.12 27.16 6.71
CA ALA A 53 9.36 28.25 6.11
C ALA A 53 9.87 28.65 4.72
N GLN A 54 11.18 28.54 4.47
CA GLN A 54 11.75 28.71 3.14
C GLN A 54 11.33 27.57 2.21
N GLU A 55 11.41 26.33 2.69
CA GLU A 55 11.05 25.14 1.92
C GLU A 55 9.57 25.15 1.54
N ALA A 56 8.68 25.51 2.46
CA ALA A 56 7.26 25.61 2.18
C ALA A 56 6.95 26.63 1.08
N ARG A 57 7.65 27.78 1.07
CA ARG A 57 7.53 28.78 -0.01
C ARG A 57 8.04 28.23 -1.34
N LEU A 58 9.21 27.59 -1.35
CA LEU A 58 9.78 26.98 -2.57
C LEU A 58 8.86 25.90 -3.14
N LEU A 59 8.28 25.05 -2.29
CA LEU A 59 7.32 24.03 -2.69
C LEU A 59 6.10 24.64 -3.37
N LYS A 60 5.49 25.68 -2.77
CA LYS A 60 4.33 26.37 -3.36
C LYS A 60 4.66 27.06 -4.69
N LEU A 61 5.87 27.58 -4.85
CA LEU A 61 6.33 28.19 -6.11
C LEU A 61 6.62 27.14 -7.19
N THR A 62 7.23 26.03 -6.81
CA THR A 62 7.63 24.95 -7.74
C THR A 62 6.43 24.12 -8.18
N TYR A 63 5.49 23.90 -7.26
CA TYR A 63 4.28 23.10 -7.48
C TYR A 63 3.06 23.94 -7.09
N PRO A 64 2.69 24.93 -7.92
CA PRO A 64 1.50 25.73 -7.66
C PRO A 64 0.24 24.86 -7.69
N ASP A 65 -0.76 25.29 -6.93
CA ASP A 65 -2.12 24.76 -7.00
C ASP A 65 -3.00 25.90 -7.51
N ASP A 66 -3.37 25.83 -8.80
CA ASP A 66 -4.06 26.91 -9.52
C ASP A 66 -5.54 27.04 -9.13
N LYS A 67 -6.02 26.19 -8.21
CA LYS A 67 -7.38 26.28 -7.67
C LYS A 67 -7.58 27.55 -6.84
N PRO A 68 -8.83 28.00 -6.66
CA PRO A 68 -9.18 29.03 -5.69
C PRO A 68 -8.64 28.71 -4.28
N GLU A 69 -8.29 29.72 -3.48
CA GLU A 69 -7.58 29.50 -2.19
C GLU A 69 -8.35 28.59 -1.23
N ASN A 70 -9.68 28.66 -1.22
CA ASN A 70 -10.57 27.78 -0.44
C ASN A 70 -10.62 26.34 -0.95
N GLU A 71 -10.08 26.06 -2.14
CA GLU A 71 -10.06 24.75 -2.79
C GLU A 71 -8.67 24.13 -2.95
N LYS A 72 -7.61 24.89 -2.67
CA LYS A 72 -6.23 24.39 -2.73
C LYS A 72 -6.00 23.25 -1.77
N GLU A 73 -5.25 22.25 -2.22
CA GLU A 73 -4.89 21.04 -1.49
C GLU A 73 -3.38 20.79 -1.51
N TYR A 74 -2.64 21.37 -2.46
CA TYR A 74 -1.19 21.23 -2.61
C TYR A 74 -0.71 19.76 -2.56
N GLY A 75 -1.47 18.85 -3.19
CA GLY A 75 -1.22 17.41 -3.13
C GLY A 75 0.18 17.00 -3.61
N THR A 76 0.74 17.71 -4.60
CA THR A 76 2.13 17.49 -5.05
C THR A 76 3.14 17.94 -4.00
N CYS A 77 2.96 19.10 -3.36
CA CYS A 77 3.82 19.54 -2.25
C CYS A 77 3.83 18.52 -1.11
N LEU A 78 2.66 18.00 -0.70
CA LEU A 78 2.54 16.99 0.36
C LEU A 78 3.32 15.71 0.04
N ARG A 79 3.30 15.27 -1.24
CA ARG A 79 4.12 14.13 -1.71
C ARG A 79 5.61 14.45 -1.65
N GLN A 80 6.03 15.64 -2.10
CA GLN A 80 7.44 16.04 -2.06
C GLN A 80 7.97 16.21 -0.64
N ILE A 81 7.17 16.71 0.30
CA ILE A 81 7.55 16.77 1.73
C ILE A 81 7.85 15.38 2.27
N THR A 82 7.02 14.40 1.93
CA THR A 82 7.22 13.00 2.35
C THR A 82 8.48 12.40 1.73
N ALA A 83 8.69 12.61 0.43
CA ALA A 83 9.89 12.16 -0.28
C ALA A 83 11.16 12.81 0.29
N LEU A 84 11.14 14.13 0.54
CA LEU A 84 12.27 14.88 1.09
C LEU A 84 12.64 14.39 2.48
N LYS A 85 11.65 14.13 3.33
CA LYS A 85 11.89 13.57 4.68
C LYS A 85 12.54 12.18 4.62
N LYS A 86 12.14 11.33 3.67
CA LYS A 86 12.77 10.01 3.46
C LYS A 86 14.20 10.18 2.96
N ALA A 87 14.40 10.95 1.89
CA ALA A 87 15.70 11.18 1.28
C ALA A 87 16.72 11.81 2.24
N LEU A 88 16.32 12.81 3.05
CA LEU A 88 17.20 13.40 4.07
C LEU A 88 17.64 12.40 5.15
N LYS A 89 16.76 11.47 5.53
CA LYS A 89 17.10 10.42 6.52
C LYS A 89 18.03 9.37 5.93
N ASP A 90 17.84 9.03 4.67
CA ASP A 90 18.68 8.07 3.97
C ASP A 90 20.06 8.67 3.72
N ALA A 91 20.12 9.90 3.19
CA ALA A 91 21.35 10.66 3.00
C ALA A 91 22.12 10.87 4.31
N ALA A 92 21.42 11.15 5.42
CA ALA A 92 22.07 11.26 6.73
C ALA A 92 22.79 9.96 7.16
N LYS A 93 22.36 8.79 6.70
CA LYS A 93 23.00 7.51 7.02
C LYS A 93 24.15 7.16 6.07
N THR A 94 24.09 7.65 4.83
CA THR A 94 25.01 7.23 3.76
C THR A 94 26.06 8.26 3.39
N GLU A 95 25.79 9.55 3.62
CA GLU A 95 26.62 10.67 3.11
C GLU A 95 27.37 11.44 4.21
N LEU A 96 26.98 11.30 5.48
CA LEU A 96 27.68 11.96 6.58
C LEU A 96 29.05 11.33 6.82
N LYS A 97 30.07 12.19 6.95
CA LYS A 97 31.45 11.77 7.22
C LYS A 97 31.67 11.33 8.66
N ASP A 98 30.95 11.96 9.59
CA ASP A 98 31.03 11.65 11.02
C ASP A 98 29.81 10.80 11.46
N PRO A 99 30.02 9.52 11.80
CA PRO A 99 28.95 8.64 12.29
C PRO A 99 28.26 9.16 13.56
N ALA A 100 28.95 9.95 14.40
CA ALA A 100 28.37 10.51 15.62
C ALA A 100 27.25 11.54 15.33
N LEU A 101 27.26 12.16 14.15
CA LEU A 101 26.27 13.17 13.75
C LEU A 101 25.00 12.58 13.13
N VAL A 102 24.99 11.29 12.77
CA VAL A 102 23.85 10.63 12.09
C VAL A 102 22.56 10.81 12.88
N ASN A 103 22.56 10.46 14.17
CA ASN A 103 21.36 10.56 15.01
C ASN A 103 20.90 12.02 15.20
N PRO A 104 21.76 12.97 15.60
CA PRO A 104 21.42 14.39 15.64
C PRO A 104 20.83 14.94 14.33
N VAL A 105 21.42 14.60 13.17
CA VAL A 105 20.95 15.06 11.85
C VAL A 105 19.59 14.44 11.53
N ILE A 106 19.36 13.15 11.79
CA ILE A 106 18.06 12.51 11.62
C ILE A 106 16.99 13.17 12.50
N THR A 107 17.33 13.57 13.73
CA THR A 107 16.43 14.32 14.61
C THR A 107 16.08 15.69 14.00
N ILE A 108 17.07 16.43 13.51
CA ILE A 108 16.87 17.73 12.84
C ILE A 108 15.98 17.56 11.60
N ALA A 109 16.29 16.60 10.72
CA ALA A 109 15.50 16.31 9.53
C ALA A 109 14.06 15.93 9.86
N THR A 110 13.84 15.22 10.97
CA THR A 110 12.50 14.89 11.47
C THR A 110 11.73 16.14 11.91
N HIS A 111 12.35 17.01 12.72
CA HIS A 111 11.71 18.26 13.16
C HIS A 111 11.46 19.23 12.01
N PHE A 112 12.42 19.37 11.09
CA PHE A 112 12.26 20.10 9.85
C PHE A 112 11.04 19.59 9.05
N GLY A 113 10.99 18.29 8.75
CA GLY A 113 9.90 17.71 7.98
C GLY A 113 8.53 17.87 8.64
N ASN A 114 8.48 17.82 9.98
CA ASN A 114 7.26 18.08 10.74
C ASN A 114 6.85 19.56 10.68
N ALA A 115 7.80 20.48 10.78
CA ALA A 115 7.54 21.92 10.63
C ALA A 115 7.05 22.28 9.23
N VAL A 116 7.64 21.71 8.17
CA VAL A 116 7.13 21.89 6.80
C VAL A 116 5.73 21.31 6.68
N SER A 117 5.49 20.10 7.21
CA SER A 117 4.16 19.46 7.18
C SER A 117 3.10 20.29 7.91
N TYR A 118 3.47 20.93 9.02
CA TYR A 118 2.57 21.82 9.77
C TYR A 118 2.13 23.04 8.95
N LEU A 119 3.01 23.60 8.12
CA LEU A 119 2.67 24.72 7.22
C LEU A 119 1.71 24.32 6.08
N PHE A 120 1.43 23.03 5.92
CA PHE A 120 0.44 22.49 4.97
C PHE A 120 -0.73 21.76 5.66
N SER A 121 -0.86 21.87 6.99
CA SER A 121 -1.86 21.11 7.77
C SER A 121 -3.29 21.37 7.31
N GLU A 122 -3.65 22.63 7.10
CA GLU A 122 -4.95 23.07 6.59
C GLU A 122 -5.31 22.42 5.25
N TYR A 123 -4.37 22.40 4.30
CA TYR A 123 -4.60 21.81 2.98
C TYR A 123 -4.76 20.28 3.06
N LYS A 124 -3.99 19.65 3.94
CA LYS A 124 -4.11 18.21 4.23
C LYS A 124 -5.45 17.88 4.89
N GLU A 125 -5.92 18.72 5.80
CA GLU A 125 -7.23 18.56 6.43
C GLU A 125 -8.36 18.67 5.41
N ARG A 126 -8.29 19.67 4.52
CA ARG A 126 -9.24 19.81 3.40
C ARG A 126 -9.26 18.60 2.48
N GLN A 127 -8.08 18.08 2.12
CA GLN A 127 -7.96 16.84 1.34
C GLN A 127 -8.63 15.65 2.06
N ASN A 128 -8.45 15.53 3.39
CA ASN A 128 -9.06 14.48 4.18
C ASN A 128 -10.59 14.63 4.30
N VAL A 129 -11.11 15.86 4.46
CA VAL A 129 -12.56 16.13 4.49
C VAL A 129 -13.19 15.72 3.17
N ARG A 130 -12.69 16.24 2.03
CA ARG A 130 -13.19 15.87 0.69
C ARG A 130 -13.07 14.37 0.42
N TYR A 131 -11.97 13.74 0.85
CA TYR A 131 -11.82 12.29 0.74
C TYR A 131 -12.89 11.54 1.53
N ARG A 132 -13.15 11.94 2.79
CA ARG A 132 -14.20 11.34 3.62
C ARG A 132 -15.58 11.51 2.99
N GLU A 133 -15.91 12.71 2.53
CA GLU A 133 -17.18 13.00 1.84
C GLU A 133 -17.35 12.12 0.59
N LYS A 134 -16.31 12.02 -0.24
CA LYS A 134 -16.29 11.17 -1.43
C LYS A 134 -16.45 9.69 -1.10
N VAL A 135 -15.85 9.22 -0.01
CA VAL A 135 -15.99 7.84 0.45
C VAL A 135 -17.40 7.59 0.98
N THR A 136 -17.95 8.51 1.77
CA THR A 136 -19.32 8.44 2.29
C THR A 136 -20.35 8.44 1.15
N SER A 137 -20.22 9.32 0.17
CA SER A 137 -21.15 9.39 -0.97
C SER A 137 -21.13 8.11 -1.81
N ARG A 138 -19.95 7.53 -2.03
CA ARG A 138 -19.78 6.26 -2.76
C ARG A 138 -20.36 5.04 -2.05
N ARG A 139 -20.62 5.12 -0.73
CA ARG A 139 -21.22 4.02 0.05
C ARG A 139 -22.75 4.05 0.04
N GLN A 140 -23.33 5.18 -0.37
CA GLN A 140 -24.78 5.32 -0.52
C GLN A 140 -25.31 4.30 -1.52
N LYS A 141 -26.50 3.76 -1.25
CA LYS A 141 -27.06 2.60 -1.98
C LYS A 141 -27.13 2.86 -3.47
N GLU A 142 -27.47 4.09 -3.86
CA GLU A 142 -27.66 4.52 -5.24
C GLU A 142 -26.32 4.61 -6.01
N ASN A 143 -25.19 4.70 -5.31
CA ASN A 143 -23.85 4.83 -5.88
C ASN A 143 -23.02 3.54 -5.80
N ARG A 144 -23.61 2.44 -5.30
CA ARG A 144 -22.93 1.15 -5.20
C ARG A 144 -22.72 0.57 -6.59
N ILE A 145 -21.62 -0.17 -6.73
CA ILE A 145 -21.24 -0.83 -7.97
C ILE A 145 -21.57 -2.30 -7.83
N GLN A 146 -22.42 -2.80 -8.74
CA GLN A 146 -22.61 -4.23 -8.90
C GLN A 146 -21.38 -4.85 -9.56
N ILE A 147 -20.90 -5.95 -8.99
CA ILE A 147 -19.76 -6.72 -9.47
C ILE A 147 -20.19 -8.15 -9.76
N ASP A 148 -19.58 -8.74 -10.79
CA ASP A 148 -19.86 -10.11 -11.25
C ASP A 148 -18.53 -10.84 -11.36
N LEU A 149 -18.36 -11.88 -10.57
CA LEU A 149 -17.12 -12.67 -10.51
C LEU A 149 -17.15 -13.85 -11.48
N THR A 150 -18.27 -14.14 -12.12
CA THR A 150 -18.52 -15.44 -12.76
C THR A 150 -17.42 -15.86 -13.74
N ASN A 151 -17.15 -15.04 -14.76
CA ASN A 151 -16.14 -15.35 -15.79
C ASN A 151 -14.73 -15.33 -15.20
N SER A 152 -14.43 -14.31 -14.40
CA SER A 152 -13.12 -14.14 -13.76
C SER A 152 -12.78 -15.27 -12.77
N LEU A 153 -13.77 -15.82 -12.06
CA LEU A 153 -13.58 -16.93 -11.12
C LEU A 153 -13.42 -18.26 -11.86
N GLN A 154 -14.19 -18.49 -12.94
CA GLN A 154 -13.99 -19.63 -13.83
C GLN A 154 -12.61 -19.59 -14.50
N PHE A 155 -12.20 -18.43 -14.98
CA PHE A 155 -10.85 -18.21 -15.51
C PHE A 155 -9.79 -18.53 -14.45
N ALA A 156 -9.97 -18.01 -13.23
CA ALA A 156 -9.05 -18.28 -12.14
C ALA A 156 -8.96 -19.77 -11.78
N HIS A 157 -10.09 -20.46 -11.73
CA HIS A 157 -10.16 -21.90 -11.53
C HIS A 157 -9.36 -22.64 -12.61
N ASN A 158 -9.62 -22.34 -13.89
CA ASN A 158 -8.94 -23.00 -15.01
C ASN A 158 -7.43 -22.79 -14.96
N ILE A 159 -6.97 -21.56 -14.72
CA ILE A 159 -5.54 -21.24 -14.63
C ILE A 159 -4.86 -22.01 -13.50
N LEU A 160 -5.49 -22.14 -12.33
CA LEU A 160 -4.88 -22.89 -11.23
C LEU A 160 -4.97 -24.41 -11.43
N THR A 161 -6.00 -24.90 -12.11
CA THR A 161 -6.08 -26.30 -12.54
C THR A 161 -4.95 -26.63 -13.52
N GLU A 162 -4.66 -25.74 -14.48
CA GLU A 162 -3.53 -25.91 -15.40
C GLU A 162 -2.19 -26.05 -14.66
N VAL A 163 -1.98 -25.30 -13.58
CA VAL A 163 -0.79 -25.43 -12.73
C VAL A 163 -0.70 -26.85 -12.14
N VAL A 164 -1.78 -27.38 -11.59
CA VAL A 164 -1.79 -28.73 -10.98
C VAL A 164 -1.64 -29.83 -12.02
N GLU A 165 -2.13 -29.61 -13.24
CA GLU A 165 -1.93 -30.49 -14.39
C GLU A 165 -0.49 -30.43 -14.96
N GLY A 166 0.40 -29.61 -14.38
CA GLY A 166 1.79 -29.48 -14.81
C GLY A 166 1.96 -28.68 -16.10
N LYS A 167 0.94 -27.88 -16.49
CA LYS A 167 1.05 -26.94 -17.60
C LYS A 167 1.77 -25.67 -17.14
N GLU A 168 2.03 -24.79 -18.10
CA GLU A 168 2.80 -23.57 -17.91
C GLU A 168 1.98 -22.31 -18.21
N PRO A 169 0.95 -22.02 -17.39
CA PRO A 169 0.14 -20.81 -17.57
C PRO A 169 0.97 -19.56 -17.28
N ASN A 170 0.48 -18.41 -17.77
CA ASN A 170 1.11 -17.14 -17.48
C ASN A 170 1.09 -16.84 -15.97
N TRP A 171 2.25 -16.60 -15.38
CA TRP A 171 2.40 -16.33 -13.95
C TRP A 171 1.60 -15.12 -13.45
N ILE A 172 1.33 -14.15 -14.34
CA ILE A 172 0.51 -12.98 -14.01
C ILE A 172 -0.93 -13.42 -13.71
N ASP A 173 -1.46 -14.34 -14.51
CA ASP A 173 -2.81 -14.86 -14.34
C ASP A 173 -2.88 -15.71 -13.08
N VAL A 174 -1.88 -16.57 -12.83
CA VAL A 174 -1.76 -17.31 -11.55
C VAL A 174 -1.78 -16.37 -10.34
N SER A 175 -1.02 -15.27 -10.41
CA SER A 175 -1.00 -14.25 -9.35
C SER A 175 -2.37 -13.62 -9.10
N CYS A 176 -3.06 -13.20 -10.17
CA CYS A 176 -4.38 -12.60 -10.08
C CYS A 176 -5.41 -13.61 -9.56
N SER A 177 -5.35 -14.88 -10.00
CA SER A 177 -6.19 -15.98 -9.51
C SER A 177 -6.05 -16.18 -8.01
N ILE A 178 -4.81 -16.23 -7.50
CA ILE A 178 -4.55 -16.36 -6.05
C ILE A 178 -5.10 -15.16 -5.28
N ALA A 179 -4.90 -13.94 -5.79
CA ALA A 179 -5.40 -12.73 -5.15
C ALA A 179 -6.93 -12.66 -5.12
N LEU A 180 -7.61 -13.11 -6.18
CA LEU A 180 -9.07 -13.24 -6.22
C LEU A 180 -9.56 -14.32 -5.24
N ALA A 181 -8.91 -15.48 -5.21
CA ALA A 181 -9.35 -16.62 -4.41
C ALA A 181 -9.15 -16.41 -2.89
N THR A 182 -8.20 -15.58 -2.47
CA THR A 182 -7.79 -15.43 -1.05
C THR A 182 -7.91 -14.01 -0.49
N GLY A 183 -8.14 -13.04 -1.38
CA GLY A 183 -8.10 -11.62 -1.06
C GLY A 183 -6.76 -11.11 -0.52
N ARG A 184 -5.67 -11.89 -0.60
CA ARG A 184 -4.35 -11.47 -0.10
C ARG A 184 -3.77 -10.32 -0.92
N ARG A 185 -2.97 -9.48 -0.25
CA ARG A 185 -2.31 -8.32 -0.86
C ARG A 185 -1.20 -8.78 -1.80
N MET A 186 -0.87 -7.97 -2.81
CA MET A 186 0.24 -8.24 -3.74
C MET A 186 1.56 -8.54 -3.02
N GLY A 187 1.88 -7.78 -1.97
CA GLY A 187 3.08 -8.02 -1.15
C GLY A 187 3.03 -9.30 -0.33
N GLU A 188 1.83 -9.83 -0.04
CA GLU A 188 1.69 -11.12 0.61
C GLU A 188 1.94 -12.23 -0.40
N VAL A 189 1.18 -12.22 -1.51
CA VAL A 189 1.27 -13.23 -2.58
C VAL A 189 2.73 -13.40 -3.05
N HIS A 190 3.43 -12.30 -3.34
CA HIS A 190 4.77 -12.38 -3.91
C HIS A 190 5.93 -12.17 -2.93
N CYS A 191 5.70 -12.22 -1.62
CA CYS A 191 6.80 -12.16 -0.66
C CYS A 191 6.47 -12.92 0.62
N SER A 192 5.53 -12.44 1.43
CA SER A 192 5.42 -12.94 2.81
C SER A 192 4.50 -14.15 3.01
N ALA A 193 3.58 -14.43 2.09
CA ALA A 193 2.54 -15.45 2.28
C ALA A 193 3.12 -16.85 2.45
N THR A 194 2.49 -17.65 3.30
CA THR A 194 2.63 -19.10 3.32
C THR A 194 1.23 -19.66 3.45
N PHE A 195 0.87 -20.57 2.54
CA PHE A 195 -0.42 -21.25 2.54
C PHE A 195 -0.19 -22.72 2.83
N GLU A 196 -0.97 -23.25 3.75
CA GLU A 196 -1.05 -24.68 4.05
C GLU A 196 -2.52 -25.08 3.91
N HIS A 197 -2.77 -26.20 3.24
CA HIS A 197 -4.12 -26.73 3.06
C HIS A 197 -4.71 -27.13 4.41
N SER A 198 -5.87 -26.55 4.77
CA SER A 198 -6.59 -26.87 6.02
C SER A 198 -7.81 -27.74 5.71
N ASP A 199 -8.62 -27.31 4.74
CA ASP A 199 -9.85 -27.99 4.29
C ASP A 199 -10.07 -27.70 2.78
N GLU A 200 -11.11 -28.27 2.17
CA GLU A 200 -11.40 -28.16 0.73
C GLU A 200 -11.43 -26.70 0.24
N TYR A 201 -11.95 -25.78 1.07
CA TYR A 201 -12.06 -24.34 0.78
C TYR A 201 -11.51 -23.47 1.90
N GLU A 202 -10.53 -23.98 2.63
CA GLU A 202 -9.89 -23.25 3.72
C GLU A 202 -8.38 -23.47 3.70
N ILE A 203 -7.64 -22.38 3.89
CA ILE A 203 -6.18 -22.41 4.03
C ILE A 203 -5.75 -21.83 5.37
N ALA A 204 -4.70 -22.42 5.93
CA ALA A 204 -3.92 -21.79 6.98
C ALA A 204 -2.92 -20.81 6.35
N PHE A 205 -3.10 -19.53 6.62
CA PHE A 205 -2.31 -18.42 6.10
C PHE A 205 -1.37 -17.83 7.16
N ARG A 206 -0.10 -17.62 6.78
CA ARG A 206 0.87 -16.82 7.54
C ARG A 206 1.48 -15.74 6.65
N GLY A 207 2.07 -14.73 7.28
CA GLY A 207 2.76 -13.64 6.57
C GLY A 207 1.92 -12.40 6.33
N GLN A 208 0.89 -12.15 7.16
CA GLN A 208 0.08 -10.95 7.08
C GLN A 208 0.95 -9.66 7.10
N LEU A 209 0.72 -8.79 6.11
CA LEU A 209 1.35 -7.47 6.03
C LEU A 209 0.44 -6.38 6.61
N LYS A 210 1.03 -5.19 6.83
CA LYS A 210 0.50 -4.05 7.60
C LYS A 210 0.27 -4.39 9.09
N GLY A 211 0.82 -3.54 9.97
CA GLY A 211 0.88 -3.77 11.41
C GLY A 211 2.30 -4.13 11.89
N LYS A 212 3.31 -3.36 11.48
CA LYS A 212 4.75 -3.63 11.69
C LYS A 212 5.14 -3.97 13.14
N ASP A 213 4.38 -3.48 14.12
CA ASP A 213 4.58 -3.76 15.55
C ASP A 213 3.39 -4.47 16.22
N ARG A 214 2.37 -4.83 15.42
CA ARG A 214 1.16 -5.46 15.93
C ARG A 214 1.48 -6.90 16.32
N LYS A 215 1.08 -7.25 17.53
CA LYS A 215 1.05 -8.63 18.01
C LYS A 215 -0.39 -9.06 18.23
N VAL A 216 -0.68 -10.30 17.90
CA VAL A 216 -1.96 -10.94 18.17
C VAL A 216 -1.79 -11.84 19.38
N LYS A 217 -2.79 -11.85 20.27
CA LYS A 217 -2.83 -12.79 21.38
C LYS A 217 -3.40 -14.11 20.87
N ILE A 218 -2.60 -15.17 20.94
CA ILE A 218 -3.04 -16.54 20.68
C ILE A 218 -2.86 -17.29 21.99
N GLY A 219 -3.98 -17.56 22.67
CA GLY A 219 -3.98 -18.00 24.06
C GLY A 219 -3.28 -16.99 24.98
N ALA A 220 -2.32 -17.48 25.78
CA ALA A 220 -1.53 -16.64 26.69
C ALA A 220 -0.34 -15.92 26.03
N LYS A 221 -0.02 -16.20 24.74
CA LYS A 221 1.18 -15.68 24.08
C LYS A 221 0.86 -14.54 23.11
N SER A 222 1.72 -13.52 23.10
CA SER A 222 1.66 -12.39 22.17
C SER A 222 2.65 -12.63 21.03
N ILE A 223 2.12 -12.95 19.84
CA ILE A 223 2.91 -13.35 18.67
C ILE A 223 2.90 -12.23 17.63
N PRO A 224 4.03 -11.89 16.99
CA PRO A 224 4.04 -10.93 15.88
C PRO A 224 3.04 -11.32 14.79
N LEU A 225 2.28 -10.35 14.28
CA LEU A 225 1.21 -10.59 13.31
C LEU A 225 1.68 -11.38 12.08
N LYS A 226 2.88 -11.10 11.57
CA LYS A 226 3.50 -11.80 10.44
C LYS A 226 3.66 -13.32 10.69
N LYS A 227 3.82 -13.74 11.95
CA LYS A 227 4.02 -15.14 12.37
C LYS A 227 2.74 -15.84 12.83
N ALA A 228 1.65 -15.10 13.01
CA ALA A 228 0.36 -15.69 13.39
C ALA A 228 -0.22 -16.46 12.21
N THR A 229 -0.83 -17.60 12.51
CA THR A 229 -1.61 -18.39 11.55
C THR A 229 -3.06 -17.91 11.60
N PHE A 230 -3.63 -17.66 10.43
CA PHE A 230 -5.04 -17.33 10.25
C PHE A 230 -5.66 -18.41 9.37
N TYR A 231 -6.82 -18.92 9.75
CA TYR A 231 -7.61 -19.78 8.87
C TYR A 231 -8.53 -18.88 8.07
N ILE A 232 -8.44 -18.96 6.74
CA ILE A 232 -9.21 -18.09 5.86
C ILE A 232 -9.92 -18.92 4.78
N PRO A 233 -11.16 -18.56 4.42
CA PRO A 233 -11.87 -19.23 3.35
C PRO A 233 -11.23 -18.90 2.00
N THR A 234 -11.40 -19.81 1.03
CA THR A 234 -11.00 -19.61 -0.36
C THR A 234 -12.22 -19.70 -1.28
N LEU A 235 -12.20 -18.93 -2.38
CA LEU A 235 -13.27 -18.99 -3.40
C LEU A 235 -13.10 -20.15 -4.39
N LEU A 236 -11.92 -20.77 -4.38
CA LEU A 236 -11.52 -21.91 -5.21
C LEU A 236 -10.95 -23.01 -4.29
N PRO A 237 -10.87 -24.27 -4.73
CA PRO A 237 -10.32 -25.34 -3.91
C PRO A 237 -8.94 -25.01 -3.37
N ALA A 238 -8.73 -25.20 -2.07
CA ALA A 238 -7.54 -24.79 -1.35
C ALA A 238 -6.26 -25.41 -1.93
N HIS A 239 -6.33 -26.66 -2.43
CA HIS A 239 -5.19 -27.33 -3.04
C HIS A 239 -4.71 -26.61 -4.32
N LEU A 240 -5.62 -26.08 -5.13
CA LEU A 240 -5.29 -25.29 -6.33
C LEU A 240 -4.58 -23.97 -5.95
N VAL A 241 -5.07 -23.32 -4.90
CA VAL A 241 -4.51 -22.05 -4.39
C VAL A 241 -3.09 -22.26 -3.85
N CYS A 242 -2.87 -23.32 -3.07
CA CYS A 242 -1.54 -23.67 -2.56
C CYS A 242 -0.58 -23.99 -3.72
N ALA A 243 -1.00 -24.82 -4.67
CA ALA A 243 -0.19 -25.15 -5.85
C ALA A 243 0.16 -23.92 -6.70
N GLY A 244 -0.77 -22.97 -6.87
CA GLY A 244 -0.50 -21.71 -7.55
C GLY A 244 0.57 -20.88 -6.84
N LEU A 245 0.56 -20.85 -5.50
CA LEU A 245 1.57 -20.11 -4.73
C LEU A 245 2.95 -20.74 -4.89
N ASP A 246 3.04 -22.07 -4.88
CA ASP A 246 4.28 -22.82 -5.09
C ASP A 246 4.79 -22.65 -6.53
N TYR A 247 3.89 -22.61 -7.52
CA TYR A 247 4.24 -22.30 -8.91
C TYR A 247 4.90 -20.93 -9.05
N LEU A 248 4.36 -19.89 -8.40
CA LEU A 248 4.98 -18.56 -8.41
C LEU A 248 6.38 -18.57 -7.77
N GLU A 249 6.57 -19.34 -6.70
CA GLU A 249 7.88 -19.53 -6.07
C GLU A 249 8.86 -20.19 -7.05
N GLY A 250 8.45 -21.32 -7.66
CA GLY A 250 9.25 -22.06 -8.63
C GLY A 250 9.63 -21.26 -9.88
N LYS A 251 8.80 -20.27 -10.27
CA LYS A 251 9.09 -19.34 -11.38
C LYS A 251 9.91 -18.12 -10.98
N GLY A 252 10.37 -18.03 -9.73
CA GLY A 252 11.11 -16.87 -9.21
C GLY A 252 10.27 -15.59 -9.23
N LYS A 253 8.94 -15.72 -9.13
CA LYS A 253 7.98 -14.59 -9.09
C LYS A 253 7.61 -14.21 -7.66
N ARG A 254 8.38 -14.67 -6.68
CA ARG A 254 8.26 -14.32 -5.27
C ARG A 254 9.63 -13.90 -4.76
N PHE A 255 9.66 -12.85 -3.94
CA PHE A 255 10.87 -12.46 -3.22
C PHE A 255 11.00 -13.28 -1.93
N SER A 256 12.21 -13.28 -1.36
CA SER A 256 12.44 -13.84 -0.03
C SER A 256 11.45 -13.25 0.98
N LYS A 257 10.97 -14.09 1.91
CA LYS A 257 9.96 -13.73 2.92
C LYS A 257 10.39 -12.57 3.82
N ASP A 258 11.69 -12.30 3.91
CA ASP A 258 12.28 -11.23 4.73
C ASP A 258 12.61 -9.95 3.93
N GLU A 259 12.35 -9.94 2.62
CA GLU A 259 12.53 -8.77 1.76
C GLU A 259 11.52 -7.66 2.10
N ASP A 260 11.86 -6.41 1.78
CA ASP A 260 10.95 -5.28 1.89
C ASP A 260 9.76 -5.42 0.93
N PRO A 261 8.50 -5.50 1.42
CA PRO A 261 7.32 -5.55 0.57
C PRO A 261 7.16 -4.33 -0.34
N GLU A 262 7.81 -3.19 -0.08
CA GLU A 262 7.82 -2.07 -1.04
C GLU A 262 8.51 -2.44 -2.36
N ARG A 263 9.45 -3.39 -2.34
CA ARG A 263 10.10 -3.91 -3.56
C ARG A 263 9.11 -4.61 -4.49
N VAL A 264 8.21 -5.42 -3.93
CA VAL A 264 7.08 -6.04 -4.67
C VAL A 264 6.33 -4.99 -5.47
N ASN A 265 5.96 -3.88 -4.81
CA ASN A 265 5.19 -2.83 -5.45
C ASN A 265 5.99 -2.15 -6.58
N ARG A 266 7.26 -1.84 -6.36
CA ARG A 266 8.12 -1.26 -7.40
C ARG A 266 8.29 -2.19 -8.61
N THR A 267 8.47 -3.49 -8.38
CA THR A 267 8.74 -4.45 -9.46
C THR A 267 7.48 -4.84 -10.23
N TRP A 268 6.37 -5.14 -9.54
CA TRP A 268 5.22 -5.80 -10.18
C TRP A 268 3.96 -4.96 -10.26
N SER A 269 3.84 -3.83 -9.54
CA SER A 269 2.57 -3.09 -9.50
C SER A 269 2.10 -2.63 -10.89
N LYS A 270 3.01 -2.18 -11.75
CA LYS A 270 2.66 -1.71 -13.10
C LYS A 270 2.13 -2.84 -13.97
N VAL A 271 2.86 -3.96 -14.05
CA VAL A 271 2.49 -5.09 -14.91
C VAL A 271 1.22 -5.78 -14.42
N LEU A 272 1.07 -5.97 -13.11
CA LEU A 272 -0.13 -6.60 -12.55
C LEU A 272 -1.37 -5.71 -12.69
N ASN A 273 -1.25 -4.38 -12.48
CA ASN A 273 -2.40 -3.50 -12.69
C ASN A 273 -2.82 -3.37 -14.16
N LEU A 274 -1.89 -3.57 -15.10
CA LEU A 274 -2.21 -3.63 -16.52
C LEU A 274 -3.00 -4.90 -16.83
N ALA A 275 -2.54 -6.07 -16.37
CA ALA A 275 -3.23 -7.33 -16.62
C ALA A 275 -4.61 -7.41 -15.96
N VAL A 276 -4.80 -6.78 -14.79
CA VAL A 276 -6.12 -6.71 -14.12
C VAL A 276 -7.18 -6.00 -14.97
N LYS A 277 -6.78 -5.26 -16.02
CA LYS A 277 -7.74 -4.66 -16.95
C LYS A 277 -8.52 -5.70 -17.74
N ASP A 278 -7.99 -6.89 -17.92
CA ASP A 278 -8.67 -7.99 -18.62
C ASP A 278 -9.63 -8.77 -17.70
N TRP A 279 -9.61 -8.50 -16.40
CA TRP A 279 -10.47 -9.15 -15.40
C TRP A 279 -11.79 -8.39 -15.24
N ASP A 280 -12.88 -9.02 -15.68
CA ASP A 280 -14.19 -8.40 -15.90
C ASP A 280 -15.07 -8.24 -14.64
N ILE A 281 -14.47 -8.17 -13.46
CA ILE A 281 -15.19 -8.07 -12.17
C ILE A 281 -15.76 -6.67 -11.91
N PHE A 282 -14.95 -5.65 -12.20
CA PHE A 282 -15.27 -4.25 -11.92
C PHE A 282 -15.44 -3.46 -13.22
N PRO A 283 -16.08 -2.27 -13.18
CA PRO A 283 -15.95 -1.30 -14.26
C PRO A 283 -14.49 -1.02 -14.59
N GLU A 284 -14.17 -0.86 -15.87
CA GLU A 284 -12.78 -0.80 -16.39
C GLU A 284 -11.89 0.22 -15.66
N GLN A 285 -12.46 1.39 -15.35
CA GLN A 285 -11.80 2.48 -14.64
C GLN A 285 -11.43 2.14 -13.19
N ASP A 286 -12.13 1.20 -12.57
CA ASP A 286 -11.94 0.79 -11.18
C ASP A 286 -11.06 -0.47 -11.04
N ARG A 287 -10.79 -1.19 -12.15
CA ARG A 287 -9.96 -2.40 -12.19
C ARG A 287 -8.51 -2.10 -11.77
N THR A 288 -8.12 -2.62 -10.62
CA THR A 288 -6.75 -2.56 -10.08
C THR A 288 -6.52 -3.77 -9.17
N TYR A 289 -5.29 -4.25 -9.06
CA TYR A 289 -4.98 -5.53 -8.39
C TYR A 289 -5.51 -5.62 -6.96
N HIS A 290 -5.42 -4.53 -6.20
CA HIS A 290 -5.90 -4.49 -4.81
C HIS A 290 -7.42 -4.64 -4.67
N LYS A 291 -8.18 -4.56 -5.77
CA LYS A 291 -9.64 -4.72 -5.78
C LYS A 291 -10.08 -6.18 -5.78
N PHE A 292 -9.20 -7.13 -6.12
CA PHE A 292 -9.50 -8.55 -5.91
C PHE A 292 -9.84 -8.84 -4.45
N ARG A 293 -9.18 -8.16 -3.50
CA ARG A 293 -9.52 -8.22 -2.07
C ARG A 293 -10.94 -7.77 -1.75
N ALA A 294 -11.45 -6.77 -2.48
CA ALA A 294 -12.83 -6.32 -2.33
C ALA A 294 -13.81 -7.36 -2.88
N ALA A 295 -13.53 -7.90 -4.07
CA ALA A 295 -14.35 -8.96 -4.70
C ALA A 295 -14.39 -10.21 -3.81
N TYR A 296 -13.21 -10.65 -3.34
CA TYR A 296 -13.06 -11.74 -2.38
C TYR A 296 -13.92 -11.55 -1.14
N LEU A 297 -13.81 -10.40 -0.47
CA LEU A 297 -14.58 -10.14 0.75
C LEU A 297 -16.09 -10.22 0.47
N ARG A 298 -16.56 -9.59 -0.62
CA ARG A 298 -17.98 -9.59 -0.97
C ARG A 298 -18.49 -11.00 -1.31
N ALA A 299 -17.68 -11.80 -1.98
CA ALA A 299 -18.00 -13.20 -2.26
C ALA A 299 -18.08 -14.04 -0.97
N CYS A 300 -17.12 -13.89 -0.05
CA CYS A 300 -17.14 -14.59 1.24
C CYS A 300 -18.39 -14.25 2.06
N ILE A 301 -18.78 -12.98 2.11
CA ILE A 301 -19.99 -12.53 2.81
C ILE A 301 -21.25 -13.16 2.20
N VAL A 302 -21.32 -13.30 0.87
CA VAL A 302 -22.47 -13.96 0.21
C VAL A 302 -22.49 -15.47 0.47
N ASN A 303 -21.31 -16.09 0.60
CA ASN A 303 -21.18 -17.53 0.85
C ASN A 303 -21.45 -17.91 2.32
N ASP A 304 -21.44 -16.93 3.24
CA ASP A 304 -21.70 -17.15 4.67
C ASP A 304 -23.00 -16.46 5.09
N SER A 305 -24.07 -17.25 5.22
CA SER A 305 -25.40 -16.75 5.60
C SER A 305 -25.46 -16.18 7.02
N SER A 306 -24.44 -16.40 7.86
CA SER A 306 -24.38 -15.84 9.22
C SER A 306 -23.89 -14.39 9.25
N VAL A 307 -23.31 -13.90 8.14
CA VAL A 307 -22.71 -12.57 8.06
C VAL A 307 -23.69 -11.57 7.48
N ASP A 308 -23.94 -10.47 8.18
CA ASP A 308 -24.74 -9.38 7.64
C ASP A 308 -24.00 -8.70 6.46
N PRO A 309 -24.63 -8.62 5.26
CA PRO A 309 -24.04 -7.98 4.08
C PRO A 309 -23.65 -6.51 4.23
N TYR A 310 -24.08 -5.86 5.31
CA TYR A 310 -23.91 -4.44 5.62
C TYR A 310 -23.22 -4.20 6.97
N ASP A 311 -23.21 -5.19 7.86
CA ASP A 311 -22.43 -5.22 9.10
C ASP A 311 -21.46 -6.41 9.16
N PHE A 312 -20.47 -6.37 8.28
CA PHE A 312 -19.44 -7.42 8.14
C PHE A 312 -18.08 -7.00 8.70
N THR A 313 -18.00 -5.97 9.54
CA THR A 313 -16.71 -5.37 9.94
C THR A 313 -15.84 -6.37 10.68
N ASP A 314 -16.39 -7.10 11.64
CA ASP A 314 -15.65 -8.07 12.44
C ASP A 314 -15.28 -9.31 11.62
N TYR A 315 -16.20 -9.81 10.80
CA TYR A 315 -15.92 -10.86 9.83
C TYR A 315 -14.78 -10.48 8.87
N ALA A 316 -14.80 -9.23 8.36
CA ALA A 316 -13.73 -8.72 7.52
C ALA A 316 -12.40 -8.65 8.27
N LYS A 317 -12.38 -8.18 9.53
CA LYS A 317 -11.15 -8.13 10.34
C LYS A 317 -10.52 -9.52 10.50
N GLU A 318 -11.35 -10.54 10.70
CA GLU A 318 -10.93 -11.94 10.82
C GLU A 318 -10.30 -12.46 9.53
N ILE A 319 -11.07 -12.53 8.43
CA ILE A 319 -10.57 -13.17 7.20
C ILE A 319 -9.49 -12.32 6.52
N LEU A 320 -9.54 -10.99 6.65
CA LEU A 320 -8.57 -10.08 6.03
C LEU A 320 -7.33 -9.85 6.90
N GLY A 321 -7.38 -10.14 8.20
CA GLY A 321 -6.34 -9.81 9.17
C GLY A 321 -6.05 -8.30 9.26
N ASP A 322 -7.03 -7.46 8.93
CA ASP A 322 -6.90 -6.00 8.81
C ASP A 322 -7.76 -5.32 9.86
N ASP A 323 -7.20 -4.43 10.68
CA ASP A 323 -7.97 -3.65 11.67
C ASP A 323 -8.34 -2.26 11.14
N ASP A 324 -7.92 -1.91 9.93
CA ASP A 324 -8.25 -0.63 9.34
C ASP A 324 -9.70 -0.59 8.85
N GLU A 325 -10.60 -0.21 9.76
CA GLU A 325 -12.02 -0.04 9.48
C GLU A 325 -12.29 0.92 8.33
N SER A 326 -11.41 1.91 8.09
CA SER A 326 -11.60 2.84 6.97
C SER A 326 -11.45 2.12 5.64
N THR A 327 -10.47 1.22 5.54
CA THR A 327 -10.23 0.34 4.39
C THR A 327 -11.37 -0.68 4.23
N ILE A 328 -11.76 -1.36 5.30
CA ILE A 328 -12.87 -2.34 5.29
C ILE A 328 -14.16 -1.67 4.82
N ASN A 329 -14.51 -0.53 5.42
CA ASN A 329 -15.73 0.18 5.06
C ASN A 329 -15.70 0.71 3.62
N ALA A 330 -14.52 0.89 3.00
CA ALA A 330 -14.44 1.26 1.58
C ALA A 330 -14.98 0.15 0.66
N TYR A 331 -15.00 -1.11 1.11
CA TYR A 331 -15.56 -2.24 0.36
C TYR A 331 -17.09 -2.28 0.38
N LYS A 332 -17.77 -1.52 1.27
CA LYS A 332 -19.23 -1.32 1.24
C LYS A 332 -19.76 -0.67 -0.04
N ARG A 333 -18.86 -0.14 -0.88
CA ARG A 333 -19.18 0.39 -2.22
C ARG A 333 -19.62 -0.70 -3.20
N TYR A 334 -19.22 -1.95 -2.99
CA TYR A 334 -19.43 -3.04 -3.95
C TYR A 334 -20.55 -3.99 -3.50
N GLU A 335 -21.31 -4.50 -4.45
CA GLU A 335 -22.40 -5.45 -4.22
C GLU A 335 -22.32 -6.58 -5.25
N ILE A 336 -22.51 -7.83 -4.83
CA ILE A 336 -22.52 -8.96 -5.76
C ILE A 336 -23.79 -8.89 -6.58
N LYS A 337 -23.67 -8.92 -7.91
CA LYS A 337 -24.82 -9.00 -8.80
C LYS A 337 -25.58 -10.32 -8.57
N PRO A 338 -26.92 -10.31 -8.46
CA PRO A 338 -27.67 -11.55 -8.29
C PRO A 338 -27.36 -12.59 -9.37
N GLY A 339 -27.18 -13.86 -8.97
CA GLY A 339 -26.81 -14.96 -9.87
C GLY A 339 -25.31 -15.09 -10.18
N THR A 340 -24.47 -14.21 -9.64
CA THR A 340 -23.00 -14.32 -9.76
C THR A 340 -22.49 -15.60 -9.09
N ILE A 341 -21.56 -16.30 -9.74
CA ILE A 341 -20.80 -17.38 -9.09
C ILE A 341 -19.77 -16.77 -8.14
N THR A 342 -19.88 -17.09 -6.85
CA THR A 342 -19.03 -16.56 -5.76
C THR A 342 -18.07 -17.60 -5.17
N LYS A 343 -18.20 -18.86 -5.57
CA LYS A 343 -17.35 -19.99 -5.17
C LYS A 343 -17.47 -21.08 -6.24
N ILE A 344 -16.36 -21.70 -6.62
CA ILE A 344 -16.32 -22.87 -7.53
C ILE A 344 -15.73 -24.03 -6.77
#